data_AF-A0A7C3F9L2-F1
#
_entry.id   AF-A0A7C3F9L2-F1
#
_cell.length_a   1.000
_cell.length_b   1.000
_cell.length_c   1.000
_cell.angle_alpha   90.00
_cell.angle_beta   90.00
_cell.angle_gamma   90.00
#
_symmetry.space_group_name_H-M   'P 1'
#
loop_
_entity.id
_entity.type
_entity.pdbx_description
1 polymer ?
#
loop_
_entity_poly.entity_id
_entity_poly.type
_entity_poly.pdbx_seq_one_letter_code
_entity_poly.pdbx_strand_id
1 'polypeptide(L)'
;MDFEEYFLPGNGEIPISQFIAKPDAMRPVKNLLVLGGISDFSVLQASDENLRIRRDKLLGAASQKINNEILRVVWPVESVEVELSGESDILKIRLKEKGKTSPFKPMERSRGLQWALAFNIYFLAETKDEIQESVLLIDDPGIFLHIDAQNKLLEQTFNKIIKEGNQIVYTTHLPYLIDSRYPERIRILEKKDEDTIIGNKAWSEGEFGKIPEPAKTALGLRWSELLKLTEKNVVVEGPSDQIIFRHLHSLFGKDQEINFLPAYGYPKFPSVLAIIKIEGKQGFGLMDGDAKIKEIRETCAIVSIQNDEMEIVPTLINDKQIITTEDVLPGDIFREAVFQVYIINCEMRKNCSLTKDELPMDYPRVRNLEKFFTKKFRAKKHKLLKMDIARTIADILNKNEQNSKDKKWDNSKILIEKIENKFKQEETENP
;
A
#
# COMPACT_ATOMS: atom_id res chain seq x y z
N MET A 1 14.85 -7.75 -24.26
CA MET A 1 13.81 -6.76 -24.58
C MET A 1 14.52 -5.44 -24.67
N ASP A 2 14.44 -4.75 -25.81
CA ASP A 2 15.14 -3.49 -26.00
C ASP A 2 14.30 -2.37 -25.39
N PHE A 3 14.70 -1.86 -24.22
CA PHE A 3 13.95 -0.82 -23.51
C PHE A 3 13.90 0.52 -24.28
N GLU A 4 14.77 0.71 -25.28
CA GLU A 4 14.79 1.94 -26.08
C GLU A 4 13.48 2.14 -26.88
N GLU A 5 12.74 1.07 -27.18
CA GLU A 5 11.48 1.16 -27.94
C GLU A 5 10.38 1.91 -27.17
N TYR A 6 10.49 1.99 -25.84
CA TYR A 6 9.54 2.67 -24.96
C TYR A 6 9.90 4.15 -24.73
N PHE A 7 11.10 4.57 -25.13
CA PHE A 7 11.58 5.92 -24.86
C PHE A 7 11.08 6.90 -25.92
N LEU A 8 10.81 8.13 -25.48
CA LEU A 8 10.53 9.19 -26.44
C LEU A 8 11.72 9.39 -27.38
N PRO A 9 11.49 9.75 -28.65
CA PRO A 9 12.56 10.00 -29.61
C PRO A 9 13.60 10.96 -29.03
N GLY A 10 14.88 10.60 -29.08
CA GLY A 10 15.92 11.32 -28.35
C GLY A 10 16.02 12.82 -28.67
N ASN A 11 15.86 13.18 -29.95
CA ASN A 11 15.83 14.58 -30.38
C ASN A 11 14.48 15.29 -30.12
N GLY A 12 13.45 14.52 -29.78
CA GLY A 12 12.08 15.03 -29.58
C GLY A 12 11.52 15.70 -30.83
N GLU A 13 11.96 15.31 -32.03
CA GLU A 13 11.50 15.87 -33.29
C GLU A 13 11.01 14.73 -34.19
N ILE A 14 9.75 14.80 -34.57
CA ILE A 14 9.07 13.73 -35.30
C ILE A 14 8.42 14.35 -36.54
N PRO A 15 8.78 13.90 -37.76
CA PRO A 15 8.05 14.29 -38.95
C PRO A 15 6.61 13.80 -38.86
N ILE A 16 5.66 14.74 -38.93
CA ILE A 16 4.22 14.48 -38.72
C ILE A 16 3.70 13.46 -39.74
N SER A 17 4.13 13.56 -40.99
CA SER A 17 3.77 12.62 -42.06
C SER A 17 4.24 11.19 -41.78
N GLN A 18 5.45 11.02 -41.23
CA GLN A 18 5.98 9.70 -40.87
C GLN A 18 5.23 9.11 -39.68
N PHE A 19 4.94 9.93 -38.67
CA PHE A 19 4.16 9.50 -37.51
C PHE A 19 2.76 9.03 -37.93
N ILE A 20 2.03 9.82 -38.71
CA ILE A 20 0.66 9.48 -39.15
C ILE A 20 0.65 8.22 -40.00
N ALA A 21 1.68 7.99 -40.83
CA ALA A 21 1.77 6.80 -41.66
C ALA A 21 1.95 5.51 -40.84
N LYS A 22 2.63 5.58 -39.68
CA LYS A 22 2.91 4.42 -38.81
C LYS A 22 2.92 4.80 -37.31
N PRO A 23 1.76 5.13 -36.71
CA PRO A 23 1.71 5.56 -35.31
C PRO A 23 2.19 4.46 -34.34
N ASP A 24 1.86 3.20 -34.64
CA ASP A 24 2.24 2.04 -33.80
C ASP A 24 3.73 1.71 -33.85
N ALA A 25 4.47 2.20 -34.85
CA ALA A 25 5.93 2.12 -34.87
C ALA A 25 6.59 3.17 -33.95
N MET A 26 5.80 4.14 -33.46
CA MET A 26 6.22 5.20 -32.54
C MET A 26 5.30 5.22 -31.32
N ARG A 27 5.11 4.05 -30.68
CA ARG A 27 4.21 3.88 -29.52
C ARG A 27 4.35 4.95 -28.44
N PRO A 28 5.57 5.36 -28.03
CA PRO A 28 5.71 6.40 -27.00
C PRO A 28 5.08 7.74 -27.40
N VAL A 29 5.17 8.12 -28.68
CA VAL A 29 4.59 9.35 -29.21
C VAL A 29 3.07 9.22 -29.34
N LYS A 30 2.60 8.08 -29.85
CA LYS A 30 1.16 7.74 -29.93
C LYS A 30 0.52 7.84 -28.55
N ASN A 31 1.08 7.14 -27.57
CA ASN A 31 0.57 7.06 -26.21
C ASN A 31 0.57 8.44 -25.55
N LEU A 32 1.62 9.23 -25.72
CA LEU A 32 1.67 10.61 -25.22
C LEU A 32 0.56 11.51 -25.82
N LEU A 33 0.28 11.40 -27.11
CA LEU A 33 -0.77 12.18 -27.78
C LEU A 33 -2.18 11.74 -27.35
N VAL A 34 -2.43 10.42 -27.28
CA VAL A 34 -3.70 9.85 -26.79
C VAL A 34 -3.98 10.30 -25.35
N LEU A 35 -2.95 10.27 -24.50
CA LEU A 35 -3.01 10.80 -23.14
C LEU A 35 -3.38 12.30 -23.11
N GLY A 36 -2.81 13.08 -24.03
CA GLY A 36 -3.18 14.47 -24.28
C GLY A 36 -4.58 14.69 -24.84
N GLY A 37 -5.34 13.62 -25.14
CA GLY A 37 -6.67 13.67 -25.73
C GLY A 37 -6.68 13.81 -27.26
N ILE A 38 -5.56 13.54 -27.93
CA ILE A 38 -5.46 13.53 -29.39
C ILE A 38 -5.46 12.07 -29.85
N SER A 39 -6.65 11.58 -30.20
CA SER A 39 -6.85 10.22 -30.74
C SER A 39 -6.88 10.20 -32.28
N ASP A 40 -7.32 11.30 -32.89
CA ASP A 40 -7.26 11.51 -34.34
C ASP A 40 -5.98 12.26 -34.68
N PHE A 41 -4.96 11.54 -35.18
CA PHE A 41 -3.66 12.11 -35.52
C PHE A 41 -3.66 12.96 -36.80
N SER A 42 -4.71 12.88 -37.62
CA SER A 42 -4.79 13.68 -38.86
C SER A 42 -4.82 15.18 -38.58
N VAL A 43 -5.29 15.58 -37.40
CA VAL A 43 -5.31 16.97 -36.92
C VAL A 43 -3.91 17.60 -36.78
N LEU A 44 -2.86 16.79 -36.82
CA LEU A 44 -1.47 17.26 -36.81
C LEU A 44 -1.03 17.79 -38.18
N GLN A 45 -1.64 17.34 -39.28
CA GLN A 45 -1.37 17.89 -40.61
C GLN A 45 -1.98 19.27 -40.77
N ALA A 46 -1.16 20.23 -41.18
CA ALA A 46 -1.57 21.62 -41.28
C ALA A 46 -1.01 22.29 -42.54
N SER A 47 -1.76 22.17 -43.64
CA SER A 47 -1.41 22.73 -44.96
C SER A 47 -1.60 24.24 -45.08
N ASP A 48 -2.41 24.84 -44.19
CA ASP A 48 -2.71 26.26 -44.17
C ASP A 48 -2.61 26.85 -42.75
N GLU A 49 -2.67 28.18 -42.68
CA GLU A 49 -2.50 28.93 -41.44
C GLU A 49 -3.60 28.65 -40.39
N ASN A 50 -4.86 28.46 -40.81
CA ASN A 50 -5.95 28.16 -39.89
C ASN A 50 -5.79 26.76 -39.27
N LEU A 51 -5.37 25.78 -40.06
CA LEU A 51 -5.06 24.44 -39.56
C LEU A 51 -3.85 24.45 -38.62
N ARG A 52 -2.82 25.28 -38.88
CA ARG A 52 -1.68 25.44 -37.97
C ARG A 52 -2.11 25.98 -36.61
N ILE A 53 -2.94 27.04 -36.60
CA ILE A 53 -3.50 27.60 -35.37
C ILE A 53 -4.30 26.54 -34.60
N ARG A 54 -5.14 25.75 -35.30
CA ARG A 54 -5.93 24.69 -34.67
C ARG A 54 -5.04 23.61 -34.06
N ARG A 55 -4.05 23.13 -34.79
CA ARG A 55 -3.07 22.14 -34.33
C ARG A 55 -2.33 22.63 -33.09
N ASP A 56 -1.80 23.84 -33.13
CA ASP A 56 -0.99 24.39 -32.03
C ASP A 56 -1.83 24.57 -30.77
N LYS A 57 -3.10 24.97 -30.92
CA LYS A 57 -4.07 25.01 -29.81
C LYS A 57 -4.33 23.62 -29.22
N LEU A 58 -4.49 22.59 -30.05
CA LEU A 58 -4.68 21.21 -29.60
C LEU A 58 -3.45 20.67 -28.88
N LEU A 59 -2.25 20.90 -29.43
CA LEU A 59 -0.98 20.50 -28.79
C LEU A 59 -0.75 21.23 -27.47
N GLY A 60 -1.10 22.50 -27.37
CA GLY A 60 -1.06 23.27 -26.12
C GLY A 60 -2.03 22.71 -25.07
N ALA A 61 -3.28 22.41 -25.46
CA ALA A 61 -4.26 21.78 -24.58
C ALA A 61 -3.82 20.37 -24.14
N ALA A 62 -3.25 19.59 -25.06
CA ALA A 62 -2.69 18.27 -24.77
C ALA A 62 -1.54 18.36 -23.77
N SER A 63 -0.62 19.32 -23.94
CA SER A 63 0.46 19.58 -22.99
C SER A 63 -0.09 19.87 -21.59
N GLN A 64 -1.08 20.75 -21.47
CA GLN A 64 -1.71 21.04 -20.18
C GLN A 64 -2.37 19.80 -19.57
N LYS A 65 -3.10 19.02 -20.37
CA LYS A 65 -3.75 17.80 -19.92
C LYS A 65 -2.75 16.76 -19.42
N ILE A 66 -1.68 16.50 -20.18
CA ILE A 66 -0.58 15.59 -19.78
C ILE A 66 0.03 16.07 -18.46
N ASN A 67 0.39 17.35 -18.35
CA ASN A 67 1.00 17.88 -17.13
C ASN A 67 0.06 17.80 -15.91
N ASN A 68 -1.24 18.02 -16.10
CA ASN A 68 -2.24 18.00 -15.02
C ASN A 68 -2.68 16.59 -14.61
N GLU A 69 -2.96 15.70 -15.57
CA GLU A 69 -3.49 14.36 -15.30
C GLU A 69 -2.39 13.34 -14.94
N ILE A 70 -1.15 13.53 -15.42
CA ILE A 70 -0.14 12.48 -15.46
C ILE A 70 1.08 12.86 -14.65
N LEU A 71 1.66 14.02 -14.96
CA LEU A 71 2.94 14.39 -14.35
C LEU A 71 2.77 14.85 -12.90
N ARG A 72 1.65 15.44 -12.51
CA ARG A 72 1.41 15.77 -11.09
C ARG A 72 1.04 14.58 -10.20
N VAL A 73 0.43 13.54 -10.76
CA VAL A 73 -0.09 12.37 -10.02
C VAL A 73 0.99 11.30 -9.83
N VAL A 74 1.86 11.10 -10.81
CA VAL A 74 2.90 10.05 -10.75
C VAL A 74 4.33 10.60 -10.61
N TRP A 75 4.55 11.90 -10.88
CA TRP A 75 5.89 12.48 -10.98
C TRP A 75 6.05 13.81 -10.23
N PRO A 76 6.29 13.82 -8.91
CA PRO A 76 6.69 15.03 -8.22
C PRO A 76 8.19 15.25 -8.41
N VAL A 77 8.58 15.56 -9.63
CA VAL A 77 9.53 16.66 -9.72
C VAL A 77 8.68 17.82 -10.19
N GLU A 78 8.35 18.75 -9.28
CA GLU A 78 7.68 20.03 -9.60
C GLU A 78 8.46 20.90 -10.61
N SER A 79 9.50 20.34 -11.23
CA SER A 79 10.43 20.99 -12.12
C SER A 79 10.55 20.32 -13.48
N VAL A 80 9.64 19.44 -13.94
CA VAL A 80 9.66 18.99 -15.36
C VAL A 80 8.25 18.94 -15.95
N GLU A 81 7.99 19.77 -16.97
CA GLU A 81 6.77 19.81 -17.75
C GLU A 81 7.03 19.28 -19.17
N VAL A 82 6.10 18.49 -19.72
CA VAL A 82 6.13 18.10 -21.13
C VAL A 82 5.46 19.18 -21.97
N GLU A 83 6.15 19.63 -23.01
CA GLU A 83 5.68 20.61 -23.98
C GLU A 83 5.60 19.96 -25.36
N LEU A 84 4.40 19.96 -25.93
CA LEU A 84 4.12 19.55 -27.30
C LEU A 84 3.89 20.80 -28.15
N SER A 85 4.59 20.89 -29.27
CA SER A 85 4.43 21.98 -30.23
C SER A 85 4.61 21.50 -31.67
N GLY A 86 4.03 22.23 -32.62
CA GLY A 86 4.21 21.96 -34.04
C GLY A 86 5.04 23.07 -34.68
N GLU A 87 6.10 22.72 -35.39
CA GLU A 87 6.86 23.67 -36.19
C GLU A 87 6.93 23.18 -37.63
N SER A 88 6.26 23.90 -38.54
CA SER A 88 6.02 23.43 -39.91
C SER A 88 5.43 22.00 -39.90
N ASP A 89 6.12 21.00 -40.44
CA ASP A 89 5.68 19.60 -40.48
C ASP A 89 6.36 18.71 -39.42
N ILE A 90 6.95 19.31 -38.39
CA ILE A 90 7.62 18.61 -37.29
C ILE A 90 6.81 18.76 -36.00
N LEU A 91 6.46 17.62 -35.40
CA LEU A 91 6.00 17.56 -34.02
C LEU A 91 7.23 17.62 -33.10
N LYS A 92 7.27 18.61 -32.22
CA LYS A 92 8.31 18.80 -31.21
C LYS A 92 7.79 18.38 -29.85
N ILE A 93 8.58 17.55 -29.18
CA ILE A 93 8.41 17.14 -27.79
C ILE A 93 9.60 17.68 -27.00
N ARG A 94 9.31 18.45 -25.96
CA ARG A 94 10.32 19.10 -25.12
C ARG A 94 10.00 18.94 -23.64
N LEU A 95 11.04 18.98 -22.82
CA LEU A 95 10.95 18.86 -21.36
C LEU A 95 11.41 20.17 -20.72
N LYS A 96 10.48 20.94 -20.17
CA LYS A 96 10.74 22.25 -19.58
C LYS A 96 10.93 22.15 -18.08
N GLU A 97 11.99 22.76 -17.55
CA GLU A 97 12.22 22.77 -16.10
C GLU A 97 11.90 24.09 -15.42
N LYS A 98 11.36 24.02 -14.20
CA LYS A 98 11.11 25.19 -13.36
C LYS A 98 12.45 25.86 -13.03
N GLY A 99 12.57 27.15 -13.38
CA GLY A 99 13.79 27.93 -13.19
C GLY A 99 14.82 27.80 -14.33
N LYS A 100 14.57 26.99 -15.36
CA LYS A 100 15.36 26.98 -16.61
C LYS A 100 14.62 27.77 -17.70
N THR A 101 15.37 28.57 -18.45
CA THR A 101 14.82 29.41 -19.52
C THR A 101 14.58 28.65 -20.82
N SER A 102 15.33 27.57 -21.07
CA SER A 102 15.22 26.77 -22.29
C SER A 102 14.77 25.34 -21.97
N PRO A 103 13.87 24.75 -22.78
CA PRO A 103 13.46 23.38 -22.58
C PRO A 103 14.48 22.41 -23.20
N PHE A 104 14.52 21.19 -22.67
CA PHE A 104 15.45 20.14 -23.06
C PHE A 104 14.81 19.15 -24.05
N LYS A 105 15.64 18.51 -24.87
CA LYS A 105 15.26 17.31 -25.63
C LYS A 105 15.17 16.11 -24.69
N PRO A 106 14.39 15.07 -25.01
CA PRO A 106 14.32 13.85 -24.20
C PRO A 106 15.69 13.22 -23.88
N MET A 107 16.60 13.14 -24.86
CA MET A 107 17.94 12.54 -24.68
C MET A 107 18.88 13.35 -23.80
N GLU A 108 18.64 14.65 -23.64
CA GLU A 108 19.46 15.55 -22.81
C GLU A 108 19.18 15.37 -21.30
N ARG A 109 18.29 14.45 -20.96
CA ARG A 109 17.91 14.14 -19.58
C ARG A 109 18.53 12.85 -19.08
N SER A 110 18.56 12.69 -17.75
CA SER A 110 19.07 11.47 -17.14
C SER A 110 18.27 10.25 -17.63
N ARG A 111 18.96 9.10 -17.74
CA ARG A 111 18.31 7.82 -18.07
C ARG A 111 17.14 7.52 -17.14
N GLY A 112 17.25 7.93 -15.87
CA GLY A 112 16.18 7.77 -14.91
C GLY A 112 14.91 8.56 -15.24
N LEU A 113 15.05 9.82 -15.67
CA LEU A 113 13.89 10.61 -16.11
C LEU A 113 13.30 10.05 -17.41
N GLN A 114 14.15 9.60 -18.35
CA GLN A 114 13.69 8.99 -19.61
C GLN A 114 12.88 7.71 -19.34
N TRP A 115 13.42 6.82 -18.49
CA TRP A 115 12.75 5.58 -18.09
C TRP A 115 11.41 5.87 -17.41
N ALA A 116 11.39 6.83 -16.50
CA ALA A 116 10.18 7.16 -15.79
C ALA A 116 9.09 7.74 -16.68
N LEU A 117 9.47 8.62 -17.61
CA LEU A 117 8.55 9.21 -18.56
C LEU A 117 7.98 8.12 -19.48
N ALA A 118 8.83 7.20 -19.93
CA ALA A 118 8.43 6.03 -20.72
C ALA A 118 7.46 5.12 -19.96
N PHE A 119 7.82 4.73 -18.73
CA PHE A 119 6.96 3.93 -17.86
C PHE A 119 5.59 4.59 -17.70
N ASN A 120 5.54 5.88 -17.37
CA ASN A 120 4.28 6.60 -17.16
C ASN A 120 3.42 6.73 -18.41
N ILE A 121 4.02 7.11 -19.54
CA ILE A 121 3.31 7.25 -20.82
C ILE A 121 2.73 5.91 -21.23
N TYR A 122 3.54 4.85 -21.17
CA TYR A 122 3.11 3.52 -21.57
C TYR A 122 2.02 3.02 -20.62
N PHE A 123 2.30 3.06 -19.32
CA PHE A 123 1.41 2.55 -18.31
C PHE A 123 0.02 3.24 -18.35
N LEU A 124 -0.03 4.58 -18.41
CA LEU A 124 -1.31 5.30 -18.34
C LEU A 124 -2.08 5.35 -19.66
N ALA A 125 -1.39 5.28 -20.80
CA ALA A 125 -2.08 5.23 -22.09
C ALA A 125 -2.76 3.88 -22.26
N GLU A 126 -2.07 2.81 -21.88
CA GLU A 126 -2.59 1.45 -22.02
C GLU A 126 -3.66 1.14 -20.96
N THR A 127 -3.63 1.73 -19.75
CA THR A 127 -4.73 1.53 -18.77
C THR A 127 -6.07 2.12 -19.15
N LYS A 128 -6.14 3.05 -20.11
CA LYS A 128 -7.43 3.60 -20.55
C LYS A 128 -8.18 2.68 -21.52
N ASP A 129 -7.48 1.92 -22.36
CA ASP A 129 -8.11 1.15 -23.45
C ASP A 129 -7.69 -0.34 -23.50
N GLU A 130 -6.51 -0.75 -22.99
CA GLU A 130 -5.99 -2.13 -23.08
C GLU A 130 -5.81 -2.86 -21.74
N ILE A 131 -5.63 -2.15 -20.62
CA ILE A 131 -5.32 -2.74 -19.30
C ILE A 131 -6.48 -2.48 -18.32
N GLN A 132 -7.60 -3.18 -18.54
CA GLN A 132 -8.64 -3.38 -17.52
C GLN A 132 -8.61 -4.83 -17.06
N GLU A 133 -8.95 -5.08 -15.79
CA GLU A 133 -9.01 -6.42 -15.17
C GLU A 133 -7.72 -7.26 -15.34
N SER A 134 -6.56 -6.59 -15.38
CA SER A 134 -5.27 -7.20 -15.71
C SER A 134 -4.35 -7.37 -14.50
N VAL A 135 -3.40 -8.31 -14.59
CA VAL A 135 -2.32 -8.48 -13.61
C VAL A 135 -1.04 -7.85 -14.14
N LEU A 136 -0.55 -6.83 -13.45
CA LEU A 136 0.62 -6.04 -13.79
C LEU A 136 1.83 -6.54 -12.99
N LEU A 137 2.85 -7.01 -13.71
CA LEU A 137 4.11 -7.48 -13.12
C LEU A 137 5.20 -6.44 -13.39
N ILE A 138 5.75 -5.83 -12.34
CA ILE A 138 6.70 -4.72 -12.49
C ILE A 138 7.95 -4.96 -11.66
N ASP A 139 9.12 -4.92 -12.30
CA ASP A 139 10.40 -5.06 -11.61
C ASP A 139 10.98 -3.69 -11.23
N ASP A 140 11.22 -3.49 -9.93
CA ASP A 140 11.76 -2.29 -9.28
C ASP A 140 11.26 -0.95 -9.87
N PRO A 141 9.94 -0.66 -9.76
CA PRO A 141 9.33 0.47 -10.45
C PRO A 141 9.78 1.85 -9.95
N GLY A 142 10.53 1.89 -8.84
CA GLY A 142 10.98 3.11 -8.19
C GLY A 142 12.45 3.44 -8.42
N ILE A 143 13.23 2.60 -9.12
CA ILE A 143 14.70 2.65 -9.09
C ILE A 143 15.29 4.00 -9.56
N PHE A 144 14.54 4.73 -10.39
CA PHE A 144 14.92 6.04 -10.90
C PHE A 144 14.16 7.21 -10.27
N LEU A 145 13.31 6.93 -9.27
CA LEU A 145 12.48 7.91 -8.59
C LEU A 145 13.20 8.44 -7.36
N HIS A 146 13.08 9.74 -7.09
CA HIS A 146 13.42 10.29 -5.79
C HIS A 146 12.37 9.85 -4.73
N ILE A 147 12.69 9.98 -3.45
CA ILE A 147 11.86 9.51 -2.33
C ILE A 147 10.39 9.96 -2.43
N ASP A 148 10.15 11.24 -2.69
CA ASP A 148 8.78 11.78 -2.82
C ASP A 148 8.02 11.15 -3.99
N ALA A 149 8.72 10.87 -5.09
CA ALA A 149 8.15 10.21 -6.25
C ALA A 149 7.85 8.72 -5.98
N GLN A 150 8.69 8.04 -5.20
CA GLN A 150 8.41 6.67 -4.74
C GLN A 150 7.14 6.63 -3.88
N ASN A 151 7.01 7.57 -2.93
CA ASN A 151 5.82 7.67 -2.08
C ASN A 151 4.54 7.94 -2.90
N LYS A 152 4.59 8.87 -3.86
CA LYS A 152 3.43 9.14 -4.74
C LYS A 152 3.09 7.97 -5.67
N LEU A 153 4.09 7.25 -6.17
CA LEU A 153 3.85 6.04 -6.95
C LEU A 153 3.01 5.04 -6.16
N LEU A 154 3.41 4.78 -4.90
CA LEU A 154 2.73 3.86 -4.01
C LEU A 154 1.32 4.37 -3.60
N GLU A 155 1.21 5.63 -3.18
CA GLU A 155 0.00 6.17 -2.55
C GLU A 155 -1.06 6.66 -3.54
N GLN A 156 -0.65 7.10 -4.73
CA GLN A 156 -1.57 7.67 -5.72
C GLN A 156 -1.71 6.75 -6.92
N THR A 157 -0.58 6.40 -7.54
CA THR A 157 -0.58 5.72 -8.83
C THR A 157 -1.09 4.29 -8.69
N PHE A 158 -0.46 3.49 -7.83
CA PHE A 158 -0.88 2.11 -7.58
C PHE A 158 -2.31 2.02 -7.07
N ASN A 159 -2.72 2.94 -6.20
CA ASN A 159 -4.10 2.98 -5.72
C ASN A 159 -5.12 3.31 -6.83
N LYS A 160 -4.80 4.20 -7.77
CA LYS A 160 -5.67 4.49 -8.91
C LYS A 160 -5.84 3.26 -9.80
N ILE A 161 -4.75 2.56 -10.09
CA ILE A 161 -4.73 1.34 -10.90
C ILE A 161 -5.59 0.25 -10.29
N ILE A 162 -5.42 0.03 -8.98
CA ILE A 162 -6.20 -0.97 -8.23
C ILE A 162 -7.70 -0.63 -8.27
N LYS A 163 -8.05 0.66 -8.22
CA LYS A 163 -9.45 1.12 -8.33
C LYS A 163 -10.07 0.87 -9.71
N GLU A 164 -9.26 0.75 -10.76
CA GLU A 164 -9.71 0.42 -12.13
C GLU A 164 -9.84 -1.11 -12.34
N GLY A 165 -9.72 -1.92 -11.28
CA GLY A 165 -9.92 -3.38 -11.33
C GLY A 165 -8.65 -4.19 -11.62
N ASN A 166 -7.49 -3.53 -11.67
CA ASN A 166 -6.21 -4.18 -11.95
C ASN A 166 -5.51 -4.68 -10.68
N GLN A 167 -4.71 -5.74 -10.80
CA GLN A 167 -3.81 -6.23 -9.75
C GLN A 167 -2.38 -5.82 -10.07
N ILE A 168 -1.63 -5.33 -9.08
CA ILE A 168 -0.20 -5.04 -9.22
C ILE A 168 0.60 -6.02 -8.36
N VAL A 169 1.60 -6.65 -8.97
CA VAL A 169 2.66 -7.41 -8.29
C VAL A 169 3.99 -6.80 -8.70
N TYR A 170 4.75 -6.32 -7.73
CA TYR A 170 6.04 -5.71 -7.99
C TYR A 170 7.12 -6.20 -7.03
N THR A 171 8.35 -6.21 -7.52
CA THR A 171 9.58 -6.40 -6.74
C THR A 171 10.19 -5.03 -6.45
N THR A 172 10.85 -4.88 -5.32
CA THR A 172 11.54 -3.63 -4.97
C THR A 172 12.63 -3.89 -3.94
N HIS A 173 13.75 -3.18 -4.07
CA HIS A 173 14.74 -3.04 -3.01
C HIS A 173 14.59 -1.70 -2.26
N LEU A 174 13.65 -0.86 -2.67
CA LEU A 174 13.45 0.50 -2.19
C LEU A 174 12.48 0.52 -1.02
N PRO A 175 12.90 0.93 0.20
CA PRO A 175 12.04 0.92 1.36
C PRO A 175 10.83 1.86 1.26
N TYR A 176 10.92 2.96 0.51
CA TYR A 176 9.78 3.88 0.32
C TYR A 176 8.70 3.34 -0.63
N LEU A 177 8.98 2.24 -1.34
CA LEU A 177 7.96 1.47 -2.07
C LEU A 177 7.39 0.32 -1.24
N ILE A 178 7.66 0.26 0.06
CA ILE A 178 7.07 -0.73 0.97
C ILE A 178 5.97 -0.04 1.78
N ASP A 179 4.71 -0.44 1.56
CA ASP A 179 3.58 0.08 2.32
C ASP A 179 3.39 -0.67 3.65
N SER A 180 4.02 -0.19 4.72
CA SER A 180 3.94 -0.77 6.06
C SER A 180 2.53 -0.75 6.68
N ARG A 181 1.61 0.04 6.10
CA ARG A 181 0.19 0.03 6.49
C ARG A 181 -0.51 -1.24 6.05
N TYR A 182 0.01 -1.95 5.03
CA TYR A 182 -0.58 -3.16 4.43
C TYR A 182 0.36 -4.38 4.47
N PRO A 183 0.72 -4.86 5.67
CA PRO A 183 1.68 -5.96 5.83
C PRO A 183 1.25 -7.28 5.17
N GLU A 184 -0.05 -7.51 5.00
CA GLU A 184 -0.59 -8.68 4.30
C GLU A 184 -0.22 -8.73 2.81
N ARG A 185 0.09 -7.58 2.20
CA ARG A 185 0.48 -7.45 0.79
C ARG A 185 1.96 -7.72 0.56
N ILE A 186 2.76 -7.75 1.62
CA ILE A 186 4.22 -7.81 1.53
C ILE A 186 4.70 -9.26 1.58
N ARG A 187 5.64 -9.60 0.69
CA ARG A 187 6.36 -10.88 0.65
C ARG A 187 7.86 -10.57 0.65
N ILE A 188 8.60 -11.15 1.60
CA ILE A 188 10.06 -11.08 1.60
C ILE A 188 10.59 -12.35 0.94
N LEU A 189 11.54 -12.17 0.03
CA LEU A 189 12.28 -13.26 -0.59
C LEU A 189 13.63 -13.41 0.12
N GLU A 190 13.96 -14.63 0.52
CA GLU A 190 15.22 -14.95 1.19
C GLU A 190 15.96 -16.02 0.39
N LYS A 191 17.28 -15.86 0.24
CA LYS A 191 18.13 -16.93 -0.29
C LYS A 191 18.35 -17.95 0.82
N LYS A 192 18.04 -19.22 0.54
CA LYS A 192 18.32 -20.35 1.41
C LYS A 192 19.08 -21.40 0.59
N ASP A 193 20.35 -21.60 0.92
CA ASP A 193 21.28 -22.41 0.14
C ASP A 193 21.32 -21.91 -1.32
N GLU A 194 21.01 -22.75 -2.31
CA GLU A 194 20.89 -22.34 -3.73
C GLU A 194 19.46 -21.98 -4.16
N ASP A 195 18.48 -22.09 -3.25
CA ASP A 195 17.08 -21.81 -3.53
C ASP A 195 16.67 -20.40 -3.05
N THR A 196 15.61 -19.86 -3.67
CA THR A 196 14.90 -18.68 -3.15
C THR A 196 13.62 -19.15 -2.49
N ILE A 197 13.43 -18.78 -1.23
CA ILE A 197 12.22 -19.08 -0.48
C ILE A 197 11.45 -17.79 -0.19
N ILE A 198 10.13 -17.90 -0.11
CA ILE A 198 9.30 -16.81 0.41
C ILE A 198 9.44 -16.82 1.94
N GLY A 199 10.25 -15.91 2.46
CA GLY A 199 10.40 -15.59 3.87
C GLY A 199 9.16 -14.88 4.42
N ASN A 200 8.00 -15.54 4.41
CA ASN A 200 6.72 -15.05 4.98
C ASN A 200 6.80 -14.67 6.49
N LYS A 201 8.00 -14.71 7.08
CA LYS A 201 8.34 -14.35 8.46
C LYS A 201 8.67 -12.88 8.67
N ALA A 202 8.70 -12.06 7.61
CA ALA A 202 8.91 -10.60 7.67
C ALA A 202 8.16 -9.87 8.81
N TRP A 203 6.96 -10.36 9.13
CA TRP A 203 6.03 -9.80 10.11
C TRP A 203 5.89 -10.67 11.35
N SER A 204 6.69 -11.72 11.48
CA SER A 204 6.79 -12.46 12.75
C SER A 204 7.53 -11.60 13.77
N GLU A 205 7.05 -11.63 15.02
CA GLU A 205 7.57 -10.81 16.15
C GLU A 205 9.11 -10.83 16.27
N GLY A 206 9.76 -11.92 15.86
CA GLY A 206 11.21 -12.13 15.95
C GLY A 206 12.06 -11.55 14.81
N GLU A 207 11.50 -11.18 13.66
CA GLU A 207 12.29 -10.96 12.42
C GLU A 207 12.28 -9.50 11.92
N PHE A 208 11.35 -8.64 12.37
CA PHE A 208 11.36 -7.19 12.04
C PHE A 208 12.65 -6.47 12.48
N GLY A 209 13.41 -7.07 13.41
CA GLY A 209 14.73 -6.60 13.79
C GLY A 209 15.81 -6.74 12.70
N LYS A 210 15.54 -7.50 11.62
CA LYS A 210 16.53 -7.85 10.59
C LYS A 210 16.59 -6.91 9.38
N ILE A 211 15.79 -5.84 9.33
CA ILE A 211 16.14 -4.72 8.44
C ILE A 211 17.52 -4.24 8.92
N PRO A 212 18.59 -4.41 8.12
CA PRO A 212 19.95 -4.18 8.62
C PRO A 212 20.09 -2.75 9.13
N GLU A 213 20.60 -2.58 10.35
CA GLU A 213 21.00 -1.29 10.92
C GLU A 213 21.79 -0.40 9.94
N PRO A 214 22.72 -0.95 9.14
CA PRO A 214 23.40 -0.19 8.09
C PRO A 214 22.47 0.34 6.98
N ALA A 215 21.40 -0.38 6.63
CA ALA A 215 20.40 0.10 5.67
C ALA A 215 19.51 1.19 6.28
N LYS A 216 19.19 1.10 7.58
CA LYS A 216 18.46 2.14 8.33
C LYS A 216 19.25 3.45 8.40
N THR A 217 20.54 3.34 8.70
CA THR A 217 21.44 4.49 8.90
C THR A 217 21.95 5.09 7.57
N ALA A 218 22.23 4.26 6.55
CA ALA A 218 22.72 4.74 5.24
C ALA A 218 21.63 5.44 4.39
N LEU A 219 20.35 5.19 4.67
CA LEU A 219 19.22 5.78 3.94
C LEU A 219 18.68 7.08 4.57
N GLY A 220 19.18 7.51 5.73
CA GLY A 220 18.69 8.71 6.41
C GLY A 220 17.20 8.66 6.82
N LEU A 221 16.62 7.45 6.87
CA LEU A 221 15.20 7.19 7.12
C LEU A 221 14.81 7.63 8.55
N ARG A 222 13.81 8.51 8.67
CA ARG A 222 13.13 8.75 9.95
C ARG A 222 12.17 7.60 10.22
N TRP A 223 12.06 7.16 11.48
CA TRP A 223 11.11 6.10 11.86
C TRP A 223 9.66 6.46 11.52
N SER A 224 9.31 7.75 11.56
CA SER A 224 8.00 8.24 11.12
C SER A 224 7.69 7.93 9.66
N GLU A 225 8.68 8.07 8.77
CA GLU A 225 8.54 7.81 7.33
C GLU A 225 8.36 6.32 7.05
N LEU A 226 9.09 5.46 7.76
CA LEU A 226 9.00 4.01 7.61
C LEU A 226 7.69 3.44 8.18
N LEU A 227 7.25 3.97 9.32
CA LEU A 227 5.99 3.58 9.96
C LEU A 227 4.76 4.22 9.32
N LYS A 228 4.95 5.17 8.39
CA LYS A 228 3.85 5.90 7.73
C LYS A 228 2.87 6.50 8.76
N LEU A 229 3.42 7.17 9.78
CA LEU A 229 2.62 7.78 10.84
C LEU A 229 1.62 8.80 10.26
N THR A 230 0.41 8.84 10.81
CA THR A 230 -0.59 9.89 10.56
C THR A 230 -0.70 10.79 11.79
N GLU A 231 -1.67 11.71 11.82
CA GLU A 231 -1.92 12.51 13.03
C GLU A 231 -2.41 11.66 14.21
N LYS A 232 -3.14 10.57 13.94
CA LYS A 232 -3.77 9.70 14.95
C LYS A 232 -3.32 8.25 14.77
N ASN A 233 -2.62 7.68 15.75
CA ASN A 233 -2.01 6.35 15.63
C ASN A 233 -2.38 5.42 16.78
N VAL A 234 -2.79 4.20 16.48
CA VAL A 234 -3.07 3.14 17.47
C VAL A 234 -2.00 2.07 17.35
N VAL A 235 -1.21 1.87 18.41
CA VAL A 235 -0.19 0.82 18.45
C VAL A 235 -0.81 -0.49 18.95
N VAL A 236 -0.74 -1.53 18.13
CA VAL A 236 -1.29 -2.86 18.42
C VAL A 236 -0.16 -3.88 18.62
N GLU A 237 -0.43 -5.02 19.25
CA GLU A 237 0.62 -5.97 19.62
C GLU A 237 1.36 -6.54 18.40
N GLY A 238 0.62 -7.06 17.42
CA GLY A 238 1.19 -7.74 16.26
C GLY A 238 0.64 -7.27 14.91
N PRO A 239 1.33 -7.64 13.81
CA PRO A 239 0.84 -7.33 12.45
C PRO A 239 -0.50 -8.02 12.11
N SER A 240 -0.83 -9.15 12.75
CA SER A 240 -2.17 -9.76 12.61
C SER A 240 -3.26 -8.83 13.10
N ASP A 241 -3.02 -8.15 14.21
CA ASP A 241 -3.98 -7.27 14.85
C ASP A 241 -4.12 -6.01 14.00
N GLN A 242 -3.01 -5.48 13.47
CA GLN A 242 -3.00 -4.36 12.54
C GLN A 242 -3.90 -4.64 11.34
N ILE A 243 -3.80 -5.83 10.74
CA ILE A 243 -4.64 -6.23 9.61
C ILE A 243 -6.11 -6.24 10.01
N ILE A 244 -6.46 -6.88 11.15
CA ILE A 244 -7.84 -6.98 11.61
C ILE A 244 -8.42 -5.59 11.88
N PHE A 245 -7.75 -4.78 12.71
CA PHE A 245 -8.20 -3.45 13.08
C PHE A 245 -8.37 -2.54 11.88
N ARG A 246 -7.43 -2.55 10.92
CA ARG A 246 -7.53 -1.71 9.72
C ARG A 246 -8.75 -2.05 8.87
N HIS A 247 -9.08 -3.34 8.70
CA HIS A 247 -10.28 -3.73 7.97
C HIS A 247 -11.57 -3.43 8.75
N LEU A 248 -11.57 -3.64 10.07
CA LEU A 248 -12.71 -3.26 10.92
C LEU A 248 -12.95 -1.74 10.88
N HIS A 249 -11.89 -0.96 10.95
CA HIS A 249 -11.95 0.49 10.83
C HIS A 249 -12.41 0.93 9.43
N SER A 250 -11.98 0.25 8.36
CA SER A 250 -12.51 0.51 7.02
C SER A 250 -14.02 0.22 6.90
N LEU A 251 -14.57 -0.70 7.70
CA LEU A 251 -16.00 -1.06 7.68
C LEU A 251 -16.86 -0.15 8.57
N PHE A 252 -16.34 0.29 9.72
CA PHE A 252 -17.12 0.96 10.77
C PHE A 252 -16.61 2.35 11.16
N GLY A 253 -15.36 2.66 10.83
CA GLY A 253 -14.71 3.92 11.15
C GLY A 253 -15.20 5.06 10.26
N LYS A 254 -15.29 6.23 10.86
CA LYS A 254 -15.62 7.52 10.26
C LYS A 254 -14.37 8.38 10.11
N ASP A 255 -13.40 8.25 11.03
CA ASP A 255 -12.16 9.05 11.03
C ASP A 255 -11.05 8.35 10.25
N GLN A 256 -10.94 8.64 8.96
CA GLN A 256 -9.96 8.01 8.06
C GLN A 256 -8.50 8.40 8.34
N GLU A 257 -8.23 9.30 9.29
CA GLU A 257 -6.86 9.67 9.68
C GLU A 257 -6.24 8.70 10.68
N ILE A 258 -7.04 7.83 11.29
CA ILE A 258 -6.56 6.84 12.25
C ILE A 258 -5.75 5.75 11.55
N ASN A 259 -4.50 5.62 11.95
CA ASN A 259 -3.58 4.58 11.48
C ASN A 259 -3.35 3.53 12.57
N PHE A 260 -3.21 2.26 12.17
CA PHE A 260 -2.88 1.16 13.06
C PHE A 260 -1.46 0.69 12.81
N LEU A 261 -0.66 0.56 13.87
CA LEU A 261 0.77 0.27 13.81
C LEU A 261 1.11 -0.95 14.67
N PRO A 262 1.80 -1.97 14.14
CA PRO A 262 2.18 -3.12 14.92
C PRO A 262 3.44 -2.82 15.74
N ALA A 263 3.43 -3.21 17.00
CA ALA A 263 4.60 -3.19 17.86
C ALA A 263 5.59 -4.33 17.54
N TYR A 264 5.14 -5.40 16.88
CA TYR A 264 5.91 -6.63 16.67
C TYR A 264 6.26 -7.33 17.98
N GLY A 265 5.26 -7.41 18.86
CA GLY A 265 5.32 -8.07 20.15
C GLY A 265 5.62 -7.13 21.31
N TYR A 266 5.34 -7.65 22.51
CA TYR A 266 5.53 -7.00 23.82
C TYR A 266 6.83 -6.16 23.94
N PRO A 267 8.04 -6.64 23.58
CA PRO A 267 9.28 -5.94 23.95
C PRO A 267 9.48 -4.61 23.22
N LYS A 268 8.87 -4.45 22.05
CA LYS A 268 9.04 -3.29 21.16
C LYS A 268 7.91 -2.28 21.29
N PHE A 269 6.82 -2.67 21.95
CA PHE A 269 5.62 -1.86 22.13
C PHE A 269 5.92 -0.46 22.72
N PRO A 270 6.74 -0.33 23.79
CA PRO A 270 7.07 0.99 24.34
C PRO A 270 7.86 1.86 23.36
N SER A 271 8.75 1.27 22.56
CA SER A 271 9.58 2.02 21.60
C SER A 271 8.75 2.60 20.46
N VAL A 272 7.76 1.86 19.94
CA VAL A 272 6.88 2.35 18.88
C VAL A 272 6.01 3.51 19.38
N LEU A 273 5.45 3.39 20.58
CA LEU A 273 4.71 4.49 21.21
C LEU A 273 5.61 5.72 21.46
N ALA A 274 6.85 5.54 21.90
CA ALA A 274 7.79 6.65 22.09
C ALA A 274 8.10 7.38 20.77
N ILE A 275 8.22 6.67 19.65
CA ILE A 275 8.44 7.28 18.33
C ILE A 275 7.25 8.19 17.95
N ILE A 276 6.01 7.75 18.17
CA ILE A 276 4.80 8.57 17.89
C ILE A 276 4.87 9.89 18.65
N LYS A 277 5.23 9.85 19.93
CA LYS A 277 5.38 11.04 20.77
C LYS A 277 6.51 11.96 20.32
N ILE A 278 7.68 11.38 20.00
CA ILE A 278 8.85 12.15 19.52
C ILE A 278 8.50 12.93 18.25
N GLU A 279 7.67 12.33 17.38
CA GLU A 279 7.21 12.93 16.14
C GLU A 279 6.01 13.88 16.33
N GLY A 280 5.59 14.10 17.58
CA GLY A 280 4.50 15.03 17.94
C GLY A 280 3.12 14.60 17.46
N LYS A 281 2.90 13.30 17.27
CA LYS A 281 1.62 12.73 16.81
C LYS A 281 0.78 12.23 17.98
N GLN A 282 -0.54 12.19 17.81
CA GLN A 282 -1.43 11.56 18.80
C GLN A 282 -1.34 10.04 18.67
N GLY A 283 -1.38 9.35 19.81
CA GLY A 283 -1.49 7.90 19.79
C GLY A 283 -1.46 7.23 21.13
N PHE A 284 -2.06 6.03 21.16
CA PHE A 284 -2.15 5.18 22.33
C PHE A 284 -1.97 3.71 21.94
N GLY A 285 -1.64 2.88 22.93
CA GLY A 285 -1.49 1.44 22.76
C GLY A 285 -2.81 0.70 22.97
N LEU A 286 -3.11 -0.29 22.14
CA LEU A 286 -4.25 -1.20 22.29
C LEU A 286 -3.78 -2.64 22.28
N MET A 287 -4.09 -3.38 23.34
CA MET A 287 -3.55 -4.73 23.56
C MET A 287 -4.62 -5.79 23.82
N ASP A 288 -4.25 -7.04 23.60
CA ASP A 288 -5.04 -8.19 24.05
C ASP A 288 -5.09 -8.25 25.59
N GLY A 289 -6.17 -8.82 26.14
CA GLY A 289 -6.42 -8.93 27.57
C GLY A 289 -5.53 -9.94 28.30
N ASP A 290 -4.86 -10.83 27.57
CA ASP A 290 -3.90 -11.80 28.10
C ASP A 290 -2.45 -11.34 27.94
N ALA A 291 -2.22 -10.12 27.43
CA ALA A 291 -0.90 -9.51 27.43
C ALA A 291 -0.35 -9.37 28.85
N LYS A 292 0.98 -9.33 28.99
CA LYS A 292 1.67 -9.08 30.27
C LYS A 292 1.58 -7.61 30.68
N ILE A 293 0.37 -7.07 30.78
CA ILE A 293 0.05 -5.64 30.93
C ILE A 293 0.85 -4.97 32.03
N LYS A 294 1.06 -5.66 33.16
CA LYS A 294 1.85 -5.14 34.29
C LYS A 294 3.30 -4.87 33.88
N GLU A 295 3.96 -5.85 33.25
CA GLU A 295 5.35 -5.71 32.79
C GLU A 295 5.44 -4.62 31.70
N ILE A 296 4.44 -4.52 30.80
CA ILE A 296 4.42 -3.48 29.75
C ILE A 296 4.32 -2.10 30.36
N ARG A 297 3.39 -1.90 31.30
CA ARG A 297 3.21 -0.61 31.99
C ARG A 297 4.49 -0.18 32.70
N GLU A 298 5.19 -1.12 33.34
CA GLU A 298 6.50 -0.85 33.96
C GLU A 298 7.54 -0.42 32.92
N THR A 299 7.56 -1.05 31.75
CA THR A 299 8.51 -0.70 30.67
C THR A 299 8.14 0.61 29.97
N CYS A 300 6.86 0.88 29.77
CA CYS A 300 6.32 2.13 29.24
C CYS A 300 6.61 3.32 30.16
N ALA A 301 6.52 3.13 31.48
CA ALA A 301 6.86 4.16 32.45
C ALA A 301 8.33 4.62 32.34
N ILE A 302 9.25 3.73 31.96
CA ILE A 302 10.68 4.06 31.77
C ILE A 302 10.87 5.07 30.61
N VAL A 303 10.02 5.01 29.59
CA VAL A 303 10.06 5.90 28.42
C VAL A 303 9.01 7.02 28.48
N SER A 304 8.53 7.36 29.69
CA SER A 304 7.55 8.43 29.93
C SER A 304 6.21 8.24 29.19
N ILE A 305 5.78 6.99 29.00
CA ILE A 305 4.43 6.66 28.55
C ILE A 305 3.55 6.47 29.79
N GLN A 306 2.46 7.22 29.84
CA GLN A 306 1.47 7.22 30.91
C GLN A 306 0.51 6.04 30.77
N ASN A 307 -0.20 5.71 31.86
CA ASN A 307 -1.08 4.54 31.89
C ASN A 307 -2.36 4.69 31.06
N ASP A 308 -2.86 5.92 30.92
CA ASP A 308 -4.02 6.31 30.11
C ASP A 308 -3.74 6.26 28.60
N GLU A 309 -2.47 6.26 28.21
CA GLU A 309 -2.01 6.03 26.83
C GLU A 309 -1.94 4.54 26.47
N MET A 310 -2.45 3.65 27.32
CA MET A 310 -2.58 2.22 27.04
C MET A 310 -3.93 1.65 27.45
N GLU A 311 -4.57 0.98 26.50
CA GLU A 311 -5.86 0.32 26.63
C GLU A 311 -5.75 -1.17 26.31
N ILE A 312 -6.75 -1.92 26.76
CA ILE A 312 -6.92 -3.31 26.37
C ILE A 312 -8.30 -3.53 25.75
N VAL A 313 -8.36 -4.42 24.75
CA VAL A 313 -9.59 -4.77 24.02
C VAL A 313 -10.77 -5.10 24.95
N PRO A 314 -10.61 -5.93 26.01
CA PRO A 314 -11.73 -6.25 26.91
C PRO A 314 -12.29 -5.03 27.65
N THR A 315 -11.44 -4.06 27.99
CA THR A 315 -11.85 -2.83 28.70
C THR A 315 -12.65 -1.92 27.79
N LEU A 316 -12.22 -1.72 26.54
CA LEU A 316 -12.92 -0.85 25.59
C LEU A 316 -14.32 -1.40 25.25
N ILE A 317 -14.44 -2.71 25.09
CA ILE A 317 -15.73 -3.35 24.76
C ILE A 317 -16.61 -3.56 25.99
N ASN A 318 -16.02 -3.54 27.20
CA ASN A 318 -16.70 -3.85 28.46
C ASN A 318 -17.32 -5.27 28.47
N ASP A 319 -16.62 -6.24 27.87
CA ASP A 319 -16.97 -7.66 27.91
C ASP A 319 -15.73 -8.49 28.26
N LYS A 320 -15.80 -9.21 29.39
CA LYS A 320 -14.69 -10.03 29.91
C LYS A 320 -14.53 -11.36 29.17
N GLN A 321 -15.48 -11.77 28.35
CA GLN A 321 -15.37 -12.96 27.52
C GLN A 321 -14.43 -12.72 26.32
N ILE A 322 -14.37 -11.48 25.86
CA ILE A 322 -13.45 -11.06 24.81
C ILE A 322 -12.08 -10.91 25.45
N ILE A 323 -11.08 -11.61 24.93
CA ILE A 323 -9.71 -11.54 25.41
C ILE A 323 -8.82 -10.97 24.31
N THR A 324 -8.90 -11.51 23.10
CA THR A 324 -7.98 -11.13 22.02
C THR A 324 -8.66 -10.31 20.93
N THR A 325 -7.87 -9.71 20.07
CA THR A 325 -8.37 -8.98 18.89
C THR A 325 -9.26 -9.86 18.00
N GLU A 326 -8.99 -11.16 17.86
CA GLU A 326 -9.82 -12.07 17.06
C GLU A 326 -11.21 -12.35 17.68
N ASP A 327 -11.35 -12.17 19.00
CA ASP A 327 -12.62 -12.39 19.71
C ASP A 327 -13.68 -11.33 19.34
N VAL A 328 -13.26 -10.18 18.80
CA VAL A 328 -14.16 -9.06 18.44
C VAL A 328 -14.91 -9.31 17.13
N LEU A 329 -14.42 -10.26 16.32
CA LEU A 329 -14.99 -10.61 15.02
C LEU A 329 -16.28 -11.45 15.18
N PRO A 330 -17.15 -11.50 14.16
CA PRO A 330 -18.22 -12.49 14.11
C PRO A 330 -17.66 -13.91 14.05
N GLY A 331 -18.28 -14.83 14.81
CA GLY A 331 -17.80 -16.22 14.91
C GLY A 331 -17.86 -16.98 13.58
N ASP A 332 -18.78 -16.66 12.68
CA ASP A 332 -18.89 -17.25 11.34
C ASP A 332 -17.72 -16.82 10.43
N ILE A 333 -17.35 -15.53 10.46
CA ILE A 333 -16.22 -14.98 9.70
C ILE A 333 -14.91 -15.56 10.21
N PHE A 334 -14.71 -15.56 11.53
CA PHE A 334 -13.49 -16.11 12.12
C PHE A 334 -13.37 -17.62 11.89
N ARG A 335 -14.48 -18.37 12.00
CA ARG A 335 -14.53 -19.81 11.69
C ARG A 335 -14.15 -20.10 10.24
N GLU A 336 -14.68 -19.32 9.29
CA GLU A 336 -14.34 -19.48 7.87
C GLU A 336 -12.84 -19.26 7.62
N ALA A 337 -12.27 -18.18 8.17
CA ALA A 337 -10.86 -17.90 8.01
C ALA A 337 -9.96 -19.00 8.59
N VAL A 338 -10.27 -19.45 9.81
CA VAL A 338 -9.54 -20.56 10.45
C VAL A 338 -9.67 -21.84 9.62
N PHE A 339 -10.86 -22.15 9.11
CA PHE A 339 -11.08 -23.34 8.29
C PHE A 339 -10.24 -23.32 7.01
N GLN A 340 -10.27 -22.22 6.24
CA GLN A 340 -9.49 -22.09 5.00
C GLN A 340 -7.97 -22.22 5.24
N VAL A 341 -7.46 -21.69 6.34
CA VAL A 341 -6.04 -21.83 6.70
C VAL A 341 -5.69 -23.26 7.09
N TYR A 342 -6.51 -23.89 7.93
CA TYR A 342 -6.15 -25.17 8.53
C TYR A 342 -6.55 -26.40 7.72
N ILE A 343 -7.47 -26.30 6.76
CA ILE A 343 -7.80 -27.42 5.88
C ILE A 343 -6.56 -27.84 5.08
N ILE A 344 -5.84 -26.88 4.50
CA ILE A 344 -4.58 -27.11 3.77
C ILE A 344 -3.53 -27.74 4.69
N ASN A 345 -3.38 -27.22 5.91
CA ASN A 345 -2.45 -27.77 6.91
C ASN A 345 -2.80 -29.19 7.35
N CYS A 346 -4.09 -29.55 7.31
CA CYS A 346 -4.58 -30.87 7.66
C CYS A 346 -4.37 -31.84 6.49
N GLU A 347 -4.64 -31.43 5.25
CA GLU A 347 -4.42 -32.22 4.03
C GLU A 347 -2.95 -32.64 3.85
N MET A 348 -2.00 -31.81 4.29
CA MET A 348 -0.57 -32.16 4.29
C MET A 348 -0.19 -33.24 5.32
N ARG A 349 -1.08 -33.63 6.23
CA ARG A 349 -0.82 -34.60 7.30
C ARG A 349 -1.52 -35.92 7.02
N LYS A 350 -0.83 -37.04 7.25
CA LYS A 350 -1.44 -38.37 7.16
C LYS A 350 -2.61 -38.50 8.14
N ASN A 351 -3.75 -38.95 7.65
CA ASN A 351 -4.96 -39.24 8.42
C ASN A 351 -5.53 -38.03 9.19
N CYS A 352 -5.46 -36.83 8.62
CA CYS A 352 -6.11 -35.65 9.16
C CYS A 352 -7.29 -35.25 8.26
N SER A 353 -8.48 -35.10 8.84
CA SER A 353 -9.64 -34.49 8.19
C SER A 353 -10.12 -33.32 9.04
N LEU A 354 -10.48 -32.20 8.42
CA LEU A 354 -11.03 -31.04 9.10
C LEU A 354 -12.40 -30.70 8.49
N THR A 355 -13.39 -30.45 9.34
CA THR A 355 -14.69 -29.88 8.94
C THR A 355 -14.85 -28.51 9.57
N LYS A 356 -15.72 -27.67 9.00
CA LYS A 356 -15.92 -26.31 9.51
C LYS A 356 -16.68 -26.30 10.85
N ASP A 357 -17.60 -27.23 11.04
CA ASP A 357 -18.50 -27.25 12.20
C ASP A 357 -17.81 -27.68 13.50
N GLU A 358 -16.76 -28.50 13.42
CA GLU A 358 -16.03 -28.97 14.60
C GLU A 358 -15.11 -27.88 15.23
N LEU A 359 -14.91 -26.74 14.56
CA LEU A 359 -14.08 -25.65 15.06
C LEU A 359 -14.78 -24.93 16.23
N PRO A 360 -14.20 -24.93 17.45
CA PRO A 360 -14.79 -24.25 18.60
C PRO A 360 -14.76 -22.72 18.41
N MET A 361 -15.92 -22.06 18.56
CA MET A 361 -16.07 -20.61 18.44
C MET A 361 -16.58 -19.95 19.73
N ASP A 362 -16.64 -20.72 20.81
CA ASP A 362 -16.88 -20.22 22.16
C ASP A 362 -15.68 -19.43 22.66
N TYR A 363 -15.96 -18.38 23.44
CA TYR A 363 -14.94 -17.55 24.04
C TYR A 363 -14.19 -18.28 25.16
N PRO A 364 -12.88 -18.02 25.34
CA PRO A 364 -12.00 -17.24 24.45
C PRO A 364 -11.56 -18.06 23.23
N ARG A 365 -11.83 -17.56 22.02
CA ARG A 365 -11.80 -18.38 20.80
C ARG A 365 -10.41 -18.85 20.45
N VAL A 366 -9.42 -17.95 20.51
CA VAL A 366 -8.02 -18.27 20.20
C VAL A 366 -7.53 -19.42 21.07
N ARG A 367 -7.71 -19.34 22.39
CA ARG A 367 -7.26 -20.37 23.33
C ARG A 367 -7.97 -21.71 23.11
N ASN A 368 -9.27 -21.68 22.80
CA ASN A 368 -10.04 -22.90 22.53
C ASN A 368 -9.59 -23.57 21.22
N LEU A 369 -9.33 -22.78 20.18
CA LEU A 369 -8.76 -23.28 18.92
C LEU A 369 -7.34 -23.84 19.09
N GLU A 370 -6.47 -23.17 19.85
CA GLU A 370 -5.12 -23.68 20.14
C GLU A 370 -5.17 -25.04 20.84
N LYS A 371 -6.05 -25.22 21.83
CA LYS A 371 -6.28 -26.52 22.48
C LYS A 371 -6.81 -27.56 21.50
N PHE A 372 -7.79 -27.18 20.66
CA PHE A 372 -8.35 -28.05 19.63
C PHE A 372 -7.27 -28.57 18.68
N PHE A 373 -6.46 -27.68 18.09
CA PHE A 373 -5.41 -28.05 17.17
C PHE A 373 -4.24 -28.77 17.85
N THR A 374 -3.91 -28.45 19.10
CA THR A 374 -2.94 -29.22 19.90
C THR A 374 -3.36 -30.69 19.98
N LYS A 375 -4.63 -30.96 20.30
CA LYS A 375 -5.18 -32.32 20.35
C LYS A 375 -5.25 -32.95 18.96
N LYS A 376 -5.77 -32.23 17.96
CA LYS A 376 -5.98 -32.72 16.60
C LYS A 376 -4.67 -33.11 15.90
N PHE A 377 -3.63 -32.32 16.12
CA PHE A 377 -2.30 -32.56 15.56
C PHE A 377 -1.38 -33.39 16.44
N ARG A 378 -1.84 -33.84 17.61
CA ARG A 378 -1.04 -34.56 18.61
C ARG A 378 0.27 -33.83 18.94
N ALA A 379 0.21 -32.50 18.99
CA ALA A 379 1.36 -31.66 19.27
C ALA A 379 1.49 -31.41 20.78
N LYS A 380 2.70 -31.08 21.26
CA LYS A 380 2.92 -30.65 22.65
C LYS A 380 2.29 -29.28 22.93
N LYS A 381 2.31 -28.41 21.93
CA LYS A 381 1.72 -27.07 21.92
C LYS A 381 1.45 -26.68 20.48
N HIS A 382 0.34 -25.99 20.24
CA HIS A 382 0.01 -25.39 18.95
C HIS A 382 -0.30 -23.92 19.16
N LYS A 383 0.41 -23.03 18.45
CA LYS A 383 0.06 -21.61 18.33
C LYS A 383 -0.73 -21.41 17.04
N LEU A 384 -1.72 -20.53 17.05
CA LEU A 384 -2.43 -20.24 15.81
C LEU A 384 -1.51 -19.56 14.78
N LEU A 385 -1.72 -19.89 13.51
CA LEU A 385 -1.18 -19.17 12.35
C LEU A 385 -1.87 -17.80 12.20
N LYS A 386 -1.73 -16.92 13.21
CA LYS A 386 -2.46 -15.64 13.33
C LYS A 386 -2.34 -14.77 12.08
N MET A 387 -1.14 -14.69 11.49
CA MET A 387 -0.92 -13.94 10.25
C MET A 387 -1.72 -14.49 9.06
N ASP A 388 -1.69 -15.79 8.83
CA ASP A 388 -2.42 -16.41 7.72
C ASP A 388 -3.94 -16.29 7.92
N ILE A 389 -4.39 -16.40 9.18
CA ILE A 389 -5.79 -16.17 9.54
C ILE A 389 -6.19 -14.71 9.27
N ALA A 390 -5.39 -13.73 9.71
CA ALA A 390 -5.65 -12.31 9.49
C ALA A 390 -5.68 -11.95 7.99
N ARG A 391 -4.79 -12.52 7.19
CA ARG A 391 -4.80 -12.41 5.72
C ARG A 391 -6.10 -12.96 5.12
N THR A 392 -6.51 -14.14 5.58
CA THR A 392 -7.75 -14.77 5.11
C THR A 392 -8.98 -13.97 5.53
N ILE A 393 -8.98 -13.39 6.73
CA ILE A 393 -10.03 -12.46 7.19
C ILE A 393 -10.09 -11.26 6.25
N ALA A 394 -8.96 -10.61 5.95
CA ALA A 394 -8.89 -9.50 5.01
C ALA A 394 -9.53 -9.86 3.65
N ASP A 395 -9.20 -11.02 3.10
CA ASP A 395 -9.77 -11.49 1.83
C ASP A 395 -11.29 -11.72 1.91
N ILE A 396 -11.78 -12.30 3.01
CA ILE A 396 -13.22 -12.51 3.25
C ILE A 396 -13.97 -11.18 3.36
N LEU A 397 -13.39 -10.18 4.01
CA LEU A 397 -13.99 -8.86 4.19
C LEU A 397 -14.00 -8.05 2.88
N ASN A 398 -12.97 -8.20 2.05
CA ASN A 398 -12.88 -7.50 0.76
C ASN A 398 -13.81 -8.11 -0.32
N LYS A 399 -14.09 -9.42 -0.27
CA LYS A 399 -14.91 -10.11 -1.28
C LYS A 399 -16.42 -9.97 -1.08
N ASN A 400 -16.86 -9.72 0.14
CA ASN A 400 -18.28 -9.73 0.49
C ASN A 400 -18.73 -8.31 0.81
N GLU A 401 -19.83 -7.85 0.20
CA GLU A 401 -20.58 -6.70 0.70
C GLU A 401 -21.16 -7.06 2.07
N GLN A 402 -20.38 -6.80 3.12
CA GLN A 402 -20.83 -7.06 4.48
C GLN A 402 -21.98 -6.13 4.80
N ASN A 403 -23.13 -6.69 5.21
CA ASN A 403 -24.20 -5.87 5.76
C ASN A 403 -23.75 -5.30 7.11
N SER A 404 -23.20 -4.10 7.09
CA SER A 404 -22.69 -3.40 8.27
C SER A 404 -23.75 -3.15 9.33
N LYS A 405 -25.05 -3.38 9.06
CA LYS A 405 -26.14 -3.29 10.04
C LYS A 405 -26.40 -4.58 10.82
N ASP A 406 -25.77 -5.70 10.46
CA ASP A 406 -25.93 -6.96 11.17
C ASP A 406 -25.44 -6.84 12.64
N LYS A 407 -26.21 -7.43 13.57
CA LYS A 407 -25.92 -7.46 15.01
C LYS A 407 -24.68 -8.30 15.33
N LYS A 408 -24.31 -9.24 14.45
CA LYS A 408 -23.09 -10.05 14.65
C LYS A 408 -21.81 -9.20 14.75
N TRP A 409 -21.85 -7.96 14.28
CA TRP A 409 -20.75 -6.99 14.29
C TRP A 409 -20.74 -6.06 15.51
N ASP A 410 -21.64 -6.19 16.48
CA ASP A 410 -21.79 -5.22 17.57
C ASP A 410 -20.49 -5.01 18.36
N ASN A 411 -19.76 -6.07 18.70
CA ASN A 411 -18.46 -5.96 19.38
C ASN A 411 -17.43 -5.19 18.55
N SER A 412 -17.35 -5.46 17.24
CA SER A 412 -16.45 -4.74 16.34
C SER A 412 -16.81 -3.25 16.23
N LYS A 413 -18.11 -2.93 16.12
CA LYS A 413 -18.60 -1.54 16.05
C LYS A 413 -18.28 -0.76 17.32
N ILE A 414 -18.61 -1.34 18.48
CA ILE A 414 -18.36 -0.73 19.79
C ILE A 414 -16.86 -0.45 19.93
N LEU A 415 -16.01 -1.41 19.58
CA LEU A 415 -14.57 -1.25 19.68
C LEU A 415 -14.04 -0.10 18.81
N ILE A 416 -14.43 -0.05 17.53
CA ILE A 416 -14.02 1.03 16.61
C ILE A 416 -14.52 2.39 17.10
N GLU A 417 -15.77 2.47 17.53
CA GLU A 417 -16.35 3.73 18.05
C GLU A 417 -15.63 4.22 19.32
N LYS A 418 -15.22 3.29 20.19
CA LYS A 418 -14.42 3.62 21.39
C LYS A 418 -13.02 4.09 21.06
N ILE A 419 -12.37 3.48 20.07
CA ILE A 419 -11.06 3.93 19.55
C ILE A 419 -11.15 5.36 19.04
N GLU A 420 -12.13 5.69 18.20
CA GLU A 420 -12.30 7.06 17.67
C GLU A 420 -12.61 8.09 18.76
N ASN A 421 -13.47 7.72 19.72
CA ASN A 421 -13.85 8.64 20.79
C ASN A 421 -12.68 9.01 21.71
N LYS A 422 -11.66 8.15 21.81
CA LYS A 422 -10.46 8.45 22.61
C LYS A 422 -9.68 9.63 22.02
N PHE A 423 -9.49 9.66 20.69
CA PHE A 423 -8.86 10.81 20.02
C PHE A 423 -9.66 12.10 20.14
N LYS A 424 -11.01 12.02 20.13
CA LYS A 424 -11.87 13.21 20.30
C LYS A 424 -11.80 13.81 21.71
N GLN A 425 -11.57 12.99 22.73
CA GLN A 425 -11.41 13.45 24.11
C GLN A 425 -10.07 14.18 24.29
N GLU A 426 -9.00 13.68 23.68
CA GLU A 426 -7.69 14.31 23.70
C GLU A 426 -7.68 15.68 22.99
N GLU A 427 -8.46 15.85 21.91
CA GLU A 427 -8.63 17.15 21.22
C GLU A 427 -9.33 18.20 22.11
N THR A 428 -10.18 17.79 23.05
CA THR A 428 -10.87 18.72 23.97
C THR A 428 -10.06 19.10 25.20
N GLU A 429 -8.99 18.35 25.52
CA GLU A 429 -8.17 18.56 26.72
C GLU A 429 -6.88 19.37 26.47
N ASN A 430 -6.50 19.61 25.20
CA ASN A 430 -5.38 20.46 24.81
C ASN A 430 -5.83 21.61 23.86
N PRO A 431 -6.16 22.80 24.39
CA PRO A 431 -6.53 23.99 23.61
C PRO A 431 -5.36 24.63 22.85
#